data_AF-A0A9N9IHV9-F1
#
_entry.id   AF-A0A9N9IHV9-F1
#
_cell.length_a   1.000
_cell.length_b   1.000
_cell.length_c   1.000
_cell.angle_alpha   90.00
_cell.angle_beta   90.00
_cell.angle_gamma   90.00
#
_symmetry.space_group_name_H-M   'P 1'
#
loop_
_entity.id
_entity.type
_entity.pdbx_description
1 polymer ?
#
loop_
_entity_poly.entity_id
_entity_poly.type
_entity_poly.pdbx_seq_one_letter_code
_entity_poly.pdbx_strand_id
1 'polypeptide(L)'
;MVRKNSTISHLIRILNSPESTPKQIQNAFFKYFESTRDYYKCRLHYNKITNEEFNEHDKLLDALKAQIKLITTKNIRLEGRINRLNNKDTNATFLTEIILLKNENHDLIKKNEALKMKNESFTMAFLNSAVIYSNNENQYESTIKQQANVINKHR
;
A
#
# COMPACT_ATOMS: atom_id res chain seq x y z
N MET A 1 -44.09 -13.22 16.58
CA MET A 1 -44.13 -11.83 16.07
C MET A 1 -43.33 -11.72 14.78
N VAL A 2 -44.00 -11.42 13.66
CA VAL A 2 -43.45 -11.30 12.30
C VAL A 2 -42.85 -9.89 12.12
N ARG A 3 -41.66 -9.64 12.64
CA ARG A 3 -40.89 -8.39 12.42
C ARG A 3 -39.52 -8.63 11.78
N LYS A 4 -39.41 -9.65 10.91
CA LYS A 4 -38.14 -10.02 10.26
C LYS A 4 -37.98 -9.56 8.81
N ASN A 5 -39.03 -9.06 8.16
CA ASN A 5 -38.97 -8.85 6.71
C ASN A 5 -38.79 -7.40 6.25
N SER A 6 -39.04 -6.36 7.04
CA SER A 6 -38.96 -4.98 6.50
C SER A 6 -37.52 -4.57 6.12
N THR A 7 -36.54 -4.83 6.98
CA THR A 7 -35.13 -4.48 6.73
C THR A 7 -34.52 -5.31 5.61
N ILE A 8 -34.81 -6.61 5.55
CA ILE A 8 -34.32 -7.48 4.48
C ILE A 8 -35.03 -7.19 3.14
N SER A 9 -36.35 -6.94 3.14
CA SER A 9 -37.08 -6.52 1.94
C SER A 9 -36.57 -5.16 1.44
N HIS A 10 -36.24 -4.23 2.35
CA HIS A 10 -35.60 -2.98 1.99
C HIS A 10 -34.23 -3.20 1.34
N LEU A 11 -33.39 -4.06 1.94
CA LEU A 11 -32.08 -4.43 1.38
C LEU A 11 -32.22 -5.03 -0.02
N ILE A 12 -33.09 -6.03 -0.20
CA ILE A 12 -33.35 -6.67 -1.49
C ILE A 12 -33.82 -5.63 -2.52
N ARG A 13 -34.72 -4.72 -2.14
CA ARG A 13 -35.21 -3.66 -3.03
C ARG A 13 -34.08 -2.73 -3.48
N ILE A 14 -33.17 -2.35 -2.58
CA ILE A 14 -32.02 -1.51 -2.91
C ILE A 14 -31.03 -2.28 -3.80
N LEU A 15 -30.78 -3.56 -3.55
CA LEU A 15 -29.88 -4.38 -4.38
C LEU A 15 -30.40 -4.59 -5.81
N ASN A 16 -31.71 -4.71 -5.97
CA ASN A 16 -32.34 -4.93 -7.26
C ASN A 16 -32.66 -3.63 -8.01
N SER A 17 -32.43 -2.47 -7.39
CA SER A 17 -32.70 -1.18 -8.01
C SER A 17 -31.49 -0.76 -8.86
N PRO A 18 -31.64 -0.57 -10.18
CA PRO A 18 -30.54 -0.18 -11.06
C PRO A 18 -30.02 1.23 -10.77
N GLU A 19 -30.81 2.06 -10.09
CA GLU A 19 -30.46 3.44 -9.73
C GLU A 19 -29.75 3.54 -8.37
N SER A 20 -29.61 2.42 -7.64
CA SER A 20 -29.05 2.45 -6.30
C SER A 20 -27.55 2.70 -6.34
N THR A 21 -27.15 3.81 -5.74
CA THR A 21 -25.74 4.19 -5.59
C THR A 21 -25.01 3.22 -4.63
N PRO A 22 -23.68 3.06 -4.78
CA PRO A 22 -22.89 2.26 -3.84
C PRO A 22 -23.09 2.67 -2.37
N LYS A 23 -23.34 3.96 -2.12
CA LYS A 23 -23.59 4.48 -0.77
C LYS A 23 -24.94 4.05 -0.21
N GLN A 24 -25.99 4.05 -1.03
CA GLN A 24 -27.31 3.55 -0.63
C GLN A 24 -27.25 2.05 -0.32
N ILE A 25 -26.55 1.26 -1.15
CA ILE A 25 -26.32 -0.16 -0.90
C ILE A 25 -25.59 -0.39 0.43
N GLN A 26 -24.50 0.36 0.68
CA GLN A 26 -23.77 0.30 1.95
C GLN A 26 -24.67 0.55 3.16
N ASN A 27 -25.47 1.62 3.10
CA ASN A 27 -26.35 2.02 4.20
C ASN A 27 -27.43 0.96 4.45
N ALA A 28 -27.98 0.34 3.39
CA ALA A 28 -28.95 -0.74 3.52
C ALA A 28 -28.36 -1.97 4.22
N PHE A 29 -27.14 -2.38 3.86
CA PHE A 29 -26.42 -3.46 4.57
C PHE A 29 -26.16 -3.11 6.03
N PHE A 30 -25.75 -1.88 6.33
CA PHE A 30 -25.46 -1.47 7.70
C PHE A 30 -26.70 -1.55 8.60
N LYS A 31 -27.85 -1.06 8.10
CA LYS A 31 -29.14 -1.20 8.80
C LYS A 31 -29.53 -2.67 8.99
N TYR A 32 -29.27 -3.52 7.99
CA TYR A 32 -29.53 -4.96 8.11
C TYR A 32 -28.65 -5.62 9.17
N PHE A 33 -27.36 -5.28 9.24
CA PHE A 33 -26.45 -5.80 10.26
C PHE A 33 -26.86 -5.34 11.66
N GLU A 34 -27.25 -4.08 11.84
CA GLU A 34 -27.78 -3.57 13.12
C GLU A 34 -29.05 -4.31 13.54
N SER A 35 -30.02 -4.45 12.64
CA SER A 35 -31.25 -5.22 12.90
C SER A 35 -30.96 -6.68 13.24
N THR A 36 -29.97 -7.29 12.60
CA THR A 36 -29.56 -8.68 12.87
C THR A 36 -28.90 -8.79 14.25
N ARG A 37 -28.01 -7.85 14.58
CA ARG A 37 -27.37 -7.76 15.89
C ARG A 37 -28.40 -7.64 17.01
N ASP A 38 -29.40 -6.77 16.85
CA ASP A 38 -30.47 -6.59 17.83
C ASP A 38 -31.31 -7.87 17.99
N TYR A 39 -31.56 -8.60 16.90
CA TYR A 39 -32.21 -9.91 16.99
C TYR A 39 -31.40 -10.91 17.84
N TYR A 40 -30.08 -10.96 17.66
CA TYR A 40 -29.21 -11.82 18.47
C TYR A 40 -29.13 -11.37 19.93
N LYS A 41 -29.09 -10.05 20.21
CA LYS A 41 -29.18 -9.51 21.58
C LYS A 41 -30.46 -9.95 22.28
N CYS A 42 -31.60 -9.89 21.59
CA CYS A 42 -32.86 -10.39 22.13
C CYS A 42 -32.79 -11.88 22.44
N ARG A 43 -32.24 -12.70 21.53
CA ARG A 43 -32.08 -14.14 21.79
C ARG A 43 -31.19 -14.41 22.99
N LEU A 44 -30.09 -13.66 23.15
CA LEU A 44 -29.20 -13.78 24.29
C LEU A 44 -29.93 -13.43 25.60
N HIS A 45 -30.68 -12.32 25.62
CA HIS A 45 -31.46 -11.90 26.78
C HIS A 45 -32.49 -12.96 27.21
N TYR A 46 -33.07 -13.69 26.24
CA TYR A 46 -34.00 -14.80 26.52
C TYR A 46 -33.29 -16.15 26.75
N ASN A 47 -31.97 -16.17 26.93
CA ASN A 47 -31.15 -17.39 27.10
C ASN A 47 -31.37 -18.44 25.98
N LYS A 48 -31.67 -17.98 24.76
CA LYS A 48 -31.91 -18.84 23.57
C LYS A 48 -30.64 -19.12 22.76
N ILE A 49 -29.53 -18.49 23.15
CA ILE A 49 -28.17 -18.67 22.63
C ILE A 49 -27.21 -18.43 23.79
N THR A 50 -25.99 -18.93 23.67
CA THR A 50 -24.91 -18.63 24.62
C THR A 50 -24.27 -17.27 24.34
N ASN A 51 -23.54 -16.73 25.33
CA ASN A 51 -22.69 -15.55 25.12
C ASN A 51 -21.62 -15.79 24.04
N GLU A 52 -21.09 -17.00 23.95
CA GLU A 52 -20.09 -17.39 22.96
C GLU A 52 -20.68 -17.33 21.54
N GLU A 53 -21.84 -17.96 21.33
CA GLU A 53 -22.57 -17.90 20.05
C GLU A 53 -22.90 -16.46 19.65
N PHE A 54 -23.34 -15.63 20.61
CA PHE A 54 -23.59 -14.21 20.36
C PHE A 54 -22.32 -13.49 19.90
N ASN A 55 -21.20 -13.67 20.61
CA ASN A 55 -19.94 -13.00 20.31
C ASN A 55 -19.35 -13.44 18.96
N GLU A 56 -19.49 -14.71 18.58
CA GLU A 56 -19.10 -15.20 17.26
C GLU A 56 -19.92 -14.53 16.15
N HIS A 57 -21.24 -14.46 16.32
CA HIS A 57 -22.10 -13.77 15.38
C HIS A 57 -21.81 -12.27 15.29
N ASP A 58 -21.53 -11.61 16.42
CA ASP A 58 -21.23 -10.19 16.43
C ASP A 58 -19.91 -9.87 15.69
N LYS A 59 -18.88 -10.67 15.92
CA LYS A 59 -17.60 -10.58 15.18
C LYS A 59 -17.80 -10.81 13.69
N LEU A 60 -18.64 -11.77 13.30
CA LEU A 60 -18.96 -12.02 11.90
C LEU A 60 -19.66 -10.81 11.26
N LEU A 61 -20.61 -10.19 11.96
CA LEU A 61 -21.29 -8.98 11.48
C LEU A 61 -20.32 -7.81 11.29
N ASP A 62 -19.36 -7.62 12.21
CA ASP A 62 -18.33 -6.59 12.07
C ASP A 62 -17.38 -6.85 10.89
N ALA A 63 -16.97 -8.11 10.69
CA ALA A 63 -16.17 -8.51 9.54
C ALA A 63 -16.90 -8.21 8.21
N LEU A 64 -18.18 -8.58 8.12
CA LEU A 64 -19.02 -8.29 6.95
C LEU A 64 -19.20 -6.78 6.74
N LYS A 65 -19.40 -6.01 7.81
CA LYS A 65 -19.50 -4.54 7.75
C LYS A 65 -18.23 -3.90 7.16
N ALA A 66 -17.06 -4.39 7.55
CA ALA A 66 -15.78 -3.96 7.01
C ALA A 66 -15.62 -4.31 5.51
N GLN A 67 -16.00 -5.54 5.12
CA GLN A 67 -15.95 -5.98 3.73
C GLN A 67 -16.87 -5.15 2.83
N ILE A 68 -18.10 -4.87 3.26
CA ILE A 68 -19.03 -4.01 2.51
C ILE A 68 -18.43 -2.61 2.32
N LYS A 69 -17.84 -2.01 3.36
CA LYS A 69 -17.18 -0.69 3.25
C LYS A 69 -16.04 -0.71 2.22
N LEU A 70 -15.24 -1.77 2.19
CA LEU A 70 -14.15 -1.95 1.22
C LEU A 70 -14.69 -2.05 -0.22
N ILE A 71 -15.71 -2.89 -0.44
CA ILE A 71 -16.32 -3.09 -1.76
C ILE A 71 -16.97 -1.79 -2.25
N THR A 72 -17.73 -1.10 -1.41
CA THR A 72 -18.34 0.20 -1.74
C THR A 72 -17.29 1.22 -2.15
N THR A 73 -16.17 1.29 -1.43
CA THR A 73 -15.07 2.20 -1.76
C THR A 73 -14.44 1.87 -3.11
N LYS A 74 -14.26 0.58 -3.43
CA LYS A 74 -13.77 0.14 -4.74
C LYS A 74 -14.74 0.51 -5.85
N ASN A 75 -16.05 0.30 -5.66
CA ASN A 75 -17.07 0.66 -6.65
C ASN A 75 -17.07 2.16 -6.95
N ILE A 76 -17.03 3.02 -5.92
CA ILE A 76 -16.96 4.48 -6.11
C ILE A 76 -15.72 4.88 -6.93
N ARG A 77 -14.56 4.26 -6.67
CA ARG A 77 -13.33 4.51 -7.44
C ARG A 77 -13.46 4.07 -8.90
N LEU A 78 -14.10 2.93 -9.14
CA LEU A 78 -14.33 2.40 -10.49
C LEU A 78 -15.32 3.27 -11.27
N GLU A 79 -16.44 3.69 -10.66
CA GLU A 79 -17.39 4.64 -11.23
C GLU A 79 -16.68 5.95 -11.61
N GLY A 80 -15.84 6.48 -10.72
CA GLY A 80 -15.02 7.65 -11.03
C GLY A 80 -14.07 7.43 -12.21
N ARG A 81 -13.49 6.24 -12.35
CA ARG A 81 -12.63 5.89 -13.50
C ARG A 81 -13.44 5.78 -14.79
N ILE A 82 -14.60 5.14 -14.75
CA ILE A 82 -15.52 5.02 -15.89
C ILE A 82 -15.98 6.41 -16.34
N ASN A 83 -16.40 7.28 -15.40
CA ASN A 83 -16.81 8.64 -15.73
C ASN A 83 -15.67 9.45 -16.35
N ARG A 84 -14.42 9.31 -15.87
CA ARG A 84 -13.26 9.94 -16.53
C ARG A 84 -12.98 9.41 -17.93
N LEU A 85 -13.21 8.11 -18.17
CA LEU A 85 -13.03 7.48 -19.47
C LEU A 85 -14.15 7.83 -20.46
N ASN A 86 -15.39 7.98 -19.97
CA ASN A 86 -16.56 8.33 -20.76
C ASN A 86 -16.61 9.83 -21.07
N ASN A 87 -16.17 10.67 -20.14
CA ASN A 87 -16.02 12.12 -20.34
C ASN A 87 -14.73 12.46 -21.09
N LYS A 88 -14.41 11.73 -22.16
CA LYS A 88 -13.39 12.10 -23.14
C LYS A 88 -13.83 13.36 -23.91
N ASP A 89 -13.87 14.49 -23.21
CA ASP A 89 -13.46 15.78 -23.77
C ASP A 89 -11.93 15.85 -23.61
N THR A 90 -11.26 15.67 -24.74
CA THR A 90 -9.94 15.06 -24.90
C THR A 90 -8.74 15.92 -24.46
N ASN A 91 -8.93 17.05 -23.77
CA ASN A 91 -7.83 18.01 -23.57
C ASN A 91 -7.45 18.25 -22.11
N ALA A 92 -8.38 18.46 -21.18
CA ALA A 92 -8.03 18.82 -19.81
C ALA A 92 -7.40 17.66 -19.02
N THR A 93 -7.92 16.44 -19.18
CA THR A 93 -7.41 15.24 -18.53
C THR A 93 -6.06 14.81 -19.11
N PHE A 94 -5.90 14.89 -20.44
CA PHE A 94 -4.62 14.65 -21.10
C PHE A 94 -3.57 15.68 -20.70
N LEU A 95 -3.92 16.98 -20.60
CA LEU A 95 -3.00 18.01 -20.11
C LEU A 95 -2.56 17.74 -18.68
N THR A 96 -3.48 17.32 -17.81
CA THR A 96 -3.16 16.98 -16.41
C THR A 96 -2.22 15.77 -16.35
N GLU A 97 -2.49 14.74 -17.15
CA GLU A 97 -1.64 13.55 -17.23
C GLU A 97 -0.26 13.84 -17.82
N ILE A 98 -0.18 14.68 -18.85
CA ILE A 98 1.09 15.18 -19.42
C ILE A 98 1.87 15.98 -18.38
N ILE A 99 1.22 16.83 -17.57
CA ILE A 99 1.88 17.59 -16.51
C ILE A 99 2.43 16.66 -15.42
N LEU A 100 1.65 15.66 -15.00
CA LEU A 100 2.09 14.68 -14.01
C LEU A 100 3.28 13.85 -14.52
N LEU A 101 3.21 13.35 -15.75
CA LEU A 101 4.30 12.61 -16.39
C LEU A 101 5.56 13.47 -16.57
N LYS A 102 5.41 14.76 -16.88
CA LYS A 102 6.54 15.69 -16.94
C LYS A 102 7.21 15.88 -15.57
N ASN A 103 6.42 16.00 -14.50
CA ASN A 103 6.95 16.14 -13.14
C ASN A 103 7.68 14.86 -12.69
N GLU A 104 7.08 13.69 -12.95
CA GLU A 104 7.73 12.41 -12.65
C GLU A 104 9.05 12.23 -13.41
N ASN A 105 9.08 12.59 -14.69
CA ASN A 105 10.31 12.52 -15.49
C ASN A 105 11.39 13.48 -14.97
N HIS A 106 11.01 14.69 -14.55
CA HIS A 106 11.92 15.65 -13.93
C HIS A 106 12.55 15.11 -12.64
N ASP A 107 11.74 14.49 -11.78
CA ASP A 107 12.23 13.87 -10.55
C ASP A 107 13.13 12.66 -10.84
N LEU A 108 12.82 11.86 -11.86
CA LEU A 108 13.68 10.76 -12.30
C LEU A 108 15.02 11.26 -12.85
N ILE A 109 15.03 12.34 -13.63
CA ILE A 109 16.26 12.98 -14.11
C ILE A 109 17.13 13.42 -12.93
N LYS A 110 16.56 14.14 -11.95
CA LYS A 110 17.28 14.55 -10.74
C LYS A 110 17.86 13.37 -9.97
N LYS A 111 17.09 12.29 -9.80
CA LYS A 111 17.58 11.06 -9.15
C LYS A 111 18.72 10.43 -9.93
N ASN A 112 18.64 10.42 -11.25
CA ASN A 112 19.67 9.87 -12.11
C ASN A 112 20.98 10.69 -12.03
N GLU A 113 20.88 12.02 -12.03
CA GLU A 113 22.02 12.92 -11.80
C GLU A 113 22.67 12.68 -10.43
N ALA A 114 21.86 12.55 -9.37
CA ALA A 114 22.37 12.23 -8.04
C ALA A 114 23.08 10.87 -8.00
N LEU A 115 22.56 9.86 -8.70
CA LEU A 115 23.21 8.55 -8.81
C LEU A 115 24.52 8.61 -9.60
N LYS A 116 24.58 9.40 -10.68
CA LYS A 116 25.83 9.63 -11.43
C LYS A 116 26.91 10.25 -10.55
N MET A 117 26.58 11.30 -9.81
CA MET A 117 27.52 11.94 -8.87
C MET A 117 28.01 10.96 -7.79
N LYS A 118 27.11 10.12 -7.25
CA LYS A 118 27.51 9.07 -6.29
C LYS A 118 28.44 8.05 -6.94
N ASN A 119 28.14 7.61 -8.15
CA ASN A 119 28.97 6.65 -8.87
C ASN A 119 30.37 7.20 -9.13
N GLU A 120 30.48 8.45 -9.59
CA GLU A 120 31.74 9.16 -9.76
C GLU A 120 32.52 9.26 -8.45
N SER A 121 31.84 9.62 -7.35
CA SER A 121 32.45 9.64 -6.02
C SER A 121 32.97 8.27 -5.58
N PHE A 122 32.23 7.18 -5.85
CA PHE A 122 32.67 5.82 -5.55
C PHE A 122 33.86 5.41 -6.42
N THR A 123 33.85 5.73 -7.71
CA THR A 123 34.98 5.48 -8.61
C THR A 123 36.23 6.20 -8.12
N MET A 124 36.11 7.47 -7.73
CA MET A 124 37.25 8.23 -7.17
C MET A 124 37.74 7.66 -5.85
N ALA A 125 36.84 7.26 -4.94
CA ALA A 125 37.21 6.62 -3.68
C ALA A 125 37.92 5.27 -3.90
N PHE A 126 37.45 4.47 -4.87
CA PHE A 126 38.08 3.22 -5.26
C PHE A 126 39.48 3.44 -5.82
N LEU A 127 39.64 4.39 -6.75
CA LEU A 127 40.95 4.72 -7.33
C LEU A 127 41.93 5.22 -6.26
N ASN A 128 41.48 6.11 -5.37
CA ASN A 128 42.32 6.60 -4.27
C ASN A 128 42.73 5.47 -3.32
N SER A 129 41.81 4.54 -3.02
CA SER A 129 42.10 3.39 -2.18
C SER A 129 43.11 2.45 -2.83
N ALA A 130 43.00 2.21 -4.14
CA ALA A 130 43.95 1.41 -4.91
C ALA A 130 45.36 2.04 -4.93
N VAL A 131 45.44 3.38 -5.07
CA VAL A 131 46.71 4.12 -4.99
C VAL A 131 47.34 4.01 -3.60
N ILE A 132 46.55 4.17 -2.52
CA ILE A 132 47.03 4.03 -1.14
C ILE A 132 47.54 2.60 -0.91
N TYR A 133 46.80 1.58 -1.36
CA TYR A 133 47.22 0.19 -1.23
C TYR A 133 48.56 -0.07 -1.93
N SER A 134 48.71 0.37 -3.19
CA SER A 134 49.97 0.23 -3.94
C SER A 134 51.13 0.97 -3.28
N ASN A 135 50.91 2.18 -2.75
CA ASN A 135 51.94 2.93 -2.04
C ASN A 135 52.39 2.21 -0.75
N ASN A 136 51.45 1.63 -0.01
CA ASN A 136 51.74 0.87 1.19
C ASN A 136 52.51 -0.42 0.85
N GLU A 137 52.11 -1.14 -0.20
CA GLU A 137 52.80 -2.35 -0.68
C GLU A 137 54.26 -2.06 -1.06
N ASN A 138 54.49 -0.99 -1.81
CA ASN A 138 55.84 -0.52 -2.16
C ASN A 138 56.67 -0.16 -0.91
N GLN A 139 56.05 0.48 0.10
CA GLN A 139 56.72 0.76 1.37
C GLN A 139 57.07 -0.52 2.14
N TYR A 140 56.15 -1.49 2.21
CA TYR A 140 56.42 -2.78 2.87
C TYR A 140 57.58 -3.51 2.19
N GLU A 141 57.59 -3.62 0.86
CA GLU A 141 58.69 -4.25 0.12
C GLU A 141 60.04 -3.56 0.35
N SER A 142 60.05 -2.23 0.34
CA SER A 142 61.26 -1.44 0.63
C SER A 142 61.79 -1.72 2.04
N THR A 143 60.90 -1.79 3.03
CA THR A 143 61.24 -2.06 4.43
C THR A 143 61.81 -3.47 4.60
N ILE A 144 61.20 -4.48 3.94
CA ILE A 144 61.71 -5.86 3.93
C ILE A 144 63.10 -5.92 3.30
N LYS A 145 63.33 -5.26 2.16
CA LYS A 145 64.65 -5.20 1.50
C LYS A 145 65.70 -4.55 2.40
N GLN A 146 65.36 -3.45 3.07
CA GLN A 146 66.27 -2.80 4.02
C GLN A 146 66.63 -3.73 5.19
N GLN A 147 65.64 -4.40 5.80
CA GLN A 147 65.88 -5.35 6.89
C GLN A 147 66.72 -6.56 6.45
N ALA A 148 66.45 -7.12 5.26
CA ALA A 148 67.25 -8.21 4.70
C ALA A 148 68.72 -7.81 4.47
N ASN A 149 68.97 -6.58 4.00
CA ASN A 149 70.32 -6.05 3.83
C ASN A 149 71.05 -5.85 5.15
N VAL A 150 70.35 -5.42 6.22
CA VAL A 150 70.92 -5.31 7.57
C VAL A 150 71.31 -6.69 8.10
N ILE A 151 70.45 -7.70 7.94
CA ILE A 151 70.72 -9.08 8.36
C ILE A 151 71.93 -9.66 7.60
N ASN A 152 72.02 -9.43 6.30
CA ASN A 152 73.14 -9.90 5.48
C ASN A 152 74.47 -9.18 5.76
N LYS A 153 74.45 -7.95 6.29
CA LYS A 153 75.66 -7.22 6.71
C LYS A 153 76.23 -7.67 8.07
N HIS A 154 75.42 -8.36 8.88
CA HIS A 154 75.80 -8.86 10.20
C HIS A 154 76.02 -10.38 10.24
N ARG A 155 76.09 -11.01 9.06
CA ARG A 155 76.61 -12.37 8.85
C ARG A 155 77.99 -12.29 8.21
#